data_AF-A0A8T6MTK6-F1
#
_entry.id   AF-A0A8T6MTK6-F1
#
_cell.length_a   1.000
_cell.length_b   1.000
_cell.length_c   1.000
_cell.angle_alpha   90.00
_cell.angle_beta   90.00
_cell.angle_gamma   90.00
#
_symmetry.space_group_name_H-M   'P 1'
#
loop_
_entity.id
_entity.type
_entity.pdbx_description
1 polymer ?
#
loop_
_entity_poly.entity_id
_entity_poly.type
_entity_poly.pdbx_seq_one_letter_code
_entity_poly.pdbx_strand_id
1 'polypeptide(L)'
;MYDFTAQFYFESFDKLVIKSNERLENYRKNPTEENIHDVRTSIRRLDIAWKILPKKLHHTKADKFITLRKEFFKNNSQIRDLDVIKQKLESNTSEDIVQIIKKINKKKQKLLPRLTL
;
A
#
# COMPACT_ATOMS: atom_id res chain seq x y z
N MET A 1 -33.53 -6.01 17.44
CA MET A 1 -32.48 -5.05 17.85
C MET A 1 -31.57 -4.86 16.65
N TYR A 2 -31.67 -3.73 15.95
CA TYR A 2 -30.91 -3.46 14.73
C TYR A 2 -29.43 -3.31 15.11
N ASP A 3 -28.54 -4.06 14.43
CA ASP A 3 -27.13 -4.18 14.79
C ASP A 3 -26.34 -2.93 14.35
N PHE A 4 -26.56 -1.83 15.08
CA PHE A 4 -25.92 -0.53 14.88
C PHE A 4 -24.39 -0.63 14.77
N THR A 5 -23.79 -1.54 15.54
CA THR A 5 -22.36 -1.87 15.48
C THR A 5 -21.93 -2.44 14.14
N ALA A 6 -22.63 -3.44 13.62
CA ALA A 6 -22.34 -4.02 12.30
C ALA A 6 -22.43 -2.99 11.17
N GLN A 7 -23.46 -2.15 11.21
CA GLN A 7 -23.66 -1.07 10.23
C GLN A 7 -22.50 -0.05 10.28
N PHE A 8 -22.08 0.35 11.48
CA PHE A 8 -20.96 1.27 11.66
C PHE A 8 -19.62 0.71 11.12
N TYR A 9 -19.34 -0.57 11.38
CA TYR A 9 -18.14 -1.23 10.84
C TYR A 9 -18.17 -1.31 9.31
N PHE A 10 -19.34 -1.61 8.73
CA PHE A 10 -19.52 -1.67 7.29
C PHE A 10 -19.30 -0.32 6.61
N GLU A 11 -19.92 0.76 7.11
CA GLU A 11 -19.72 2.11 6.56
C GLU A 11 -18.27 2.59 6.68
N SER A 12 -17.61 2.22 7.78
CA SER A 12 -16.19 2.52 7.98
C SER A 12 -15.31 1.75 6.98
N PHE A 13 -15.64 0.48 6.72
CA PHE A 13 -14.95 -0.35 5.74
C PHE A 13 -15.12 0.21 4.32
N ASP A 14 -16.33 0.59 3.92
CA ASP A 14 -16.60 1.16 2.59
C ASP A 14 -15.83 2.47 2.35
N LYS A 15 -15.75 3.34 3.35
CA LYS A 15 -14.92 4.56 3.29
C LYS A 15 -13.44 4.23 3.07
N LEU A 16 -12.94 3.14 3.66
CA LEU A 16 -11.57 2.68 3.46
C LEU A 16 -11.34 2.10 2.06
N VAL A 17 -12.33 1.39 1.51
CA VAL A 17 -12.30 0.89 0.12
C VAL A 17 -12.18 2.05 -0.86
N ILE A 18 -13.04 3.07 -0.73
CA ILE A 18 -13.03 4.27 -1.59
C ILE A 18 -11.67 4.96 -1.51
N LYS A 19 -11.19 5.26 -0.29
CA LYS A 19 -9.88 5.90 -0.11
C LYS A 19 -8.73 5.06 -0.69
N SER A 20 -8.78 3.74 -0.55
CA SER A 20 -7.74 2.87 -1.09
C SER A 20 -7.75 2.82 -2.63
N ASN A 21 -8.93 3.00 -3.26
CA ASN A 21 -9.03 3.20 -4.72
C ASN A 21 -8.41 4.54 -5.14
N GLU A 22 -8.76 5.64 -4.48
CA GLU A 22 -8.20 6.97 -4.78
C GLU A 22 -6.67 6.99 -4.69
N ARG A 23 -6.10 6.40 -3.63
CA ARG A 23 -4.63 6.32 -3.47
C ARG A 23 -3.97 5.43 -4.51
N LEU A 24 -4.65 4.37 -4.94
CA LEU A 24 -4.15 3.52 -6.03
C LEU A 24 -4.13 4.27 -7.37
N GLU A 25 -5.16 5.07 -7.66
CA GLU A 25 -5.20 5.90 -8.85
C GLU A 25 -4.10 6.97 -8.84
N ASN A 26 -3.85 7.61 -7.68
CA ASN A 26 -2.74 8.55 -7.53
C ASN A 26 -1.39 7.89 -7.78
N TYR A 27 -1.16 6.70 -7.21
CA TYR A 27 0.03 5.90 -7.46
C TYR A 27 0.18 5.55 -8.95
N ARG A 28 -0.90 5.12 -9.61
CA ARG A 28 -0.90 4.75 -11.03
C ARG A 28 -0.55 5.95 -11.93
N LYS A 29 -1.07 7.13 -11.61
CA LYS A 29 -0.77 8.38 -12.33
C LYS A 29 0.67 8.83 -12.11
N ASN A 30 1.16 8.74 -10.88
CA ASN A 30 2.51 9.19 -10.53
C ASN A 30 3.06 8.41 -9.32
N PRO A 31 3.93 7.40 -9.52
CA PRO A 31 4.39 6.53 -8.45
C PRO A 31 5.55 7.17 -7.64
N THR A 32 5.28 8.30 -7.01
CA THR A 32 6.20 8.98 -6.07
C THR A 32 6.36 8.19 -4.78
N GLU A 33 7.42 8.47 -4.01
CA GLU A 33 7.61 7.85 -2.68
C GLU A 33 6.40 8.07 -1.76
N GLU A 34 5.83 9.27 -1.79
CA GLU A 34 4.61 9.62 -1.04
C GLU A 34 3.41 8.76 -1.49
N ASN A 35 3.15 8.67 -2.80
CA ASN A 35 2.03 7.86 -3.30
C ASN A 35 2.22 6.36 -3.04
N ILE A 36 3.47 5.87 -3.10
CA ILE A 36 3.82 4.49 -2.70
C ILE A 36 3.54 4.30 -1.20
N HIS A 37 3.93 5.25 -0.36
CA HIS A 37 3.67 5.18 1.08
C HIS A 37 2.17 5.18 1.38
N ASP A 38 1.42 6.07 0.75
CA ASP A 38 -0.01 6.24 0.95
C ASP A 38 -0.82 5.03 0.50
N VAL A 39 -0.54 4.48 -0.69
CA VAL A 39 -1.24 3.29 -1.18
C VAL A 39 -0.97 2.10 -0.23
N ARG A 40 0.26 1.97 0.26
CA ARG A 40 0.64 0.94 1.25
C ARG A 40 -0.11 1.10 2.56
N THR A 41 -0.18 2.33 3.09
CA THR A 41 -0.89 2.62 4.33
C THR A 41 -2.39 2.38 4.19
N SER A 42 -2.99 2.77 3.07
CA SER A 42 -4.42 2.56 2.82
C SER A 42 -4.78 1.06 2.71
N ILE A 43 -3.96 0.27 2.01
CA ILE A 43 -4.15 -1.19 1.89
C ILE A 43 -4.01 -1.87 3.26
N ARG A 44 -3.02 -1.47 4.06
CA ARG A 44 -2.84 -2.04 5.42
C ARG A 44 -4.03 -1.76 6.32
N ARG A 45 -4.59 -0.54 6.26
CA ARG A 45 -5.81 -0.18 7.01
C ARG A 45 -7.02 -0.99 6.53
N LEU A 46 -7.15 -1.18 5.22
CA LEU A 46 -8.22 -1.98 4.64
C LEU A 46 -8.12 -3.46 5.07
N ASP A 47 -6.94 -4.06 5.08
CA ASP A 47 -6.74 -5.44 5.56
C ASP A 47 -7.10 -5.60 7.04
N ILE A 48 -6.71 -4.64 7.89
CA ILE A 48 -7.08 -4.65 9.31
C ILE A 48 -8.60 -4.52 9.46
N ALA A 49 -9.22 -3.56 8.74
CA ALA A 49 -10.66 -3.33 8.78
C ALA A 49 -11.44 -4.58 8.35
N TRP A 50 -10.97 -5.29 7.33
CA TRP A 50 -11.55 -6.57 6.91
C TRP A 50 -11.43 -7.67 7.97
N LYS A 51 -10.26 -7.79 8.62
CA LYS A 51 -10.04 -8.79 9.67
C LYS A 51 -10.95 -8.61 10.88
N ILE A 52 -11.33 -7.37 11.19
CA ILE A 52 -12.22 -7.04 12.30
C ILE A 52 -13.69 -6.97 11.89
N LEU A 53 -13.99 -6.94 10.59
CA LEU A 53 -15.36 -6.91 10.10
C LEU A 53 -16.07 -8.22 10.52
N PRO A 54 -17.32 -8.16 11.01
CA PRO A 54 -18.07 -9.37 11.30
C PRO A 54 -18.20 -10.26 10.07
N LYS A 55 -17.87 -11.56 10.19
CA LYS A 55 -17.88 -12.53 9.07
C LYS A 55 -19.20 -12.55 8.29
N LYS A 56 -20.33 -12.28 8.95
CA LYS A 56 -21.66 -12.18 8.32
C LYS A 56 -21.79 -11.04 7.29
N LEU A 57 -20.91 -10.05 7.37
CA LEU A 57 -20.83 -8.91 6.44
C LEU A 57 -19.75 -9.12 5.37
N HIS A 58 -18.99 -10.23 5.43
CA HIS A 58 -18.02 -10.54 4.41
C HIS A 58 -18.76 -10.93 3.12
N HIS A 59 -18.40 -10.30 2.02
CA HIS A 59 -18.92 -10.65 0.71
C HIS A 59 -17.78 -10.96 -0.26
N THR A 60 -18.01 -11.91 -1.15
CA THR A 60 -17.02 -12.46 -2.09
C THR A 60 -16.35 -11.41 -2.97
N LYS A 61 -17.03 -10.30 -3.29
CA LYS A 61 -16.43 -9.17 -4.02
C LYS A 61 -15.34 -8.46 -3.20
N ALA A 62 -15.56 -8.23 -1.90
CA ALA A 62 -14.56 -7.60 -1.02
C ALA A 62 -13.38 -8.53 -0.76
N ASP A 63 -13.61 -9.84 -0.60
CA ASP A 63 -12.54 -10.84 -0.47
C ASP A 63 -11.57 -10.81 -1.66
N LYS A 64 -12.11 -10.85 -2.88
CA LYS A 64 -11.30 -10.76 -4.10
C LYS A 64 -10.55 -9.43 -4.17
N PHE A 65 -11.23 -8.33 -3.87
CA PHE A 65 -10.63 -7.00 -3.88
C PHE A 65 -9.45 -6.88 -2.90
N ILE A 66 -9.60 -7.41 -1.68
CA ILE A 66 -8.54 -7.40 -0.67
C ILE A 66 -7.39 -8.31 -1.07
N THR A 67 -7.69 -9.47 -1.65
CA THR A 67 -6.65 -10.40 -2.12
C THR A 67 -5.78 -9.76 -3.19
N LEU A 68 -6.38 -9.13 -4.20
CA LEU A 68 -5.65 -8.40 -5.24
C LEU A 68 -4.79 -7.26 -4.65
N ARG A 69 -5.31 -6.54 -3.65
CA ARG A 69 -4.54 -5.48 -2.97
C ARG A 69 -3.38 -6.02 -2.13
N LYS A 70 -3.53 -7.20 -1.52
CA LYS A 70 -2.43 -7.88 -0.81
C LYS A 70 -1.33 -8.31 -1.76
N GLU A 71 -1.69 -8.86 -2.92
CA GLU A 71 -0.72 -9.22 -3.95
C GLU A 71 0.00 -7.98 -4.51
N PHE A 72 -0.75 -6.93 -4.82
CA PHE A 72 -0.18 -5.64 -5.20
C PHE A 72 0.81 -5.14 -4.13
N PHE A 73 0.42 -5.16 -2.84
CA PHE A 73 1.29 -4.75 -1.75
C PHE A 73 2.57 -5.59 -1.63
N LYS A 74 2.45 -6.92 -1.81
CA LYS A 74 3.57 -7.86 -1.80
C LYS A 74 4.55 -7.53 -2.92
N ASN A 75 4.06 -7.29 -4.13
CA ASN A 75 4.91 -6.93 -5.27
C ASN A 75 5.60 -5.57 -5.05
N ASN A 76 4.92 -4.63 -4.39
CA ASN A 76 5.45 -3.30 -4.06
C ASN A 76 6.37 -3.27 -2.81
N SER A 77 6.51 -4.37 -2.06
CA SER A 77 7.29 -4.42 -0.82
C SER A 77 8.75 -4.03 -1.03
N GLN A 78 9.36 -4.55 -2.08
CA GLN A 78 10.76 -4.30 -2.39
C GLN A 78 11.06 -2.83 -2.67
N ILE A 79 10.12 -2.08 -3.29
CA ILE A 79 10.30 -0.65 -3.53
C ILE A 79 10.30 0.12 -2.21
N ARG A 80 9.40 -0.23 -1.30
CA ARG A 80 9.36 0.42 0.01
C ARG A 80 10.62 0.14 0.83
N ASP A 81 11.14 -1.08 0.78
CA ASP A 81 12.37 -1.43 1.49
C ASP A 81 13.55 -0.60 0.96
N LEU A 82 13.63 -0.43 -0.36
CA LEU A 82 14.62 0.45 -1.00
C LEU A 82 14.48 1.91 -0.55
N ASP A 83 13.26 2.43 -0.44
CA ASP A 83 12.99 3.80 0.04
C ASP A 83 13.40 3.97 1.51
N VAL A 84 13.06 3.02 2.39
CA VAL A 84 13.46 3.07 3.80
C VAL A 84 14.98 3.00 3.96
N ILE A 85 15.65 2.13 3.19
CA ILE A 85 17.11 2.01 3.22
C ILE A 85 17.75 3.31 2.74
N LYS A 86 17.27 3.87 1.61
CA LYS A 86 17.74 5.16 1.08
C LYS A 86 17.60 6.27 2.13
N GLN A 87 16.42 6.42 2.73
CA GLN A 87 16.15 7.44 3.74
C GLN A 87 17.09 7.34 4.95
N LYS A 88 17.41 6.12 5.41
CA LYS A 88 18.36 5.91 6.50
C LYS A 88 19.79 6.26 6.11
N LEU A 89 20.18 5.95 4.87
CA LEU A 89 21.52 6.18 4.35
C LEU A 89 21.78 7.65 3.99
N GLU A 90 20.75 8.44 3.66
CA GLU A 90 20.86 9.87 3.34
C GLU A 90 21.45 10.72 4.47
N SER A 91 21.43 10.23 5.71
CA SER A 91 22.08 10.88 6.87
C SER A 91 23.61 10.81 6.85
N ASN A 92 24.22 10.03 5.96
CA ASN A 92 25.67 9.81 5.90
C ASN A 92 26.24 10.18 4.52
N THR A 93 27.33 10.94 4.51
CA THR A 93 27.92 11.56 3.30
C THR A 93 29.16 10.87 2.74
N SER A 94 29.48 9.64 3.17
CA SER A 94 30.58 8.86 2.60
C SER A 94 30.38 8.59 1.09
N GLU A 95 31.46 8.64 0.31
CA GLU A 95 31.44 8.31 -1.13
C GLU A 95 30.86 6.92 -1.41
N ASP A 96 31.13 5.95 -0.54
CA ASP A 96 30.58 4.59 -0.64
C ASP A 96 29.04 4.61 -0.54
N ILE A 97 28.50 5.45 0.33
CA ILE A 97 27.06 5.59 0.56
C ILE A 97 26.39 6.27 -0.64
N VAL A 98 27.05 7.27 -1.23
CA VAL A 98 26.58 7.89 -2.49
C VAL A 98 26.50 6.86 -3.61
N GLN A 99 27.48 5.95 -3.72
CA GLN A 99 27.44 4.87 -4.70
C GLN A 99 26.31 3.86 -4.42
N ILE A 100 26.08 3.52 -3.15
CA ILE A 100 24.98 2.64 -2.74
C ILE A 100 23.62 3.25 -3.07
N ILE A 101 23.41 4.54 -2.78
CA ILE A 101 22.16 5.26 -3.11
C ILE A 101 21.91 5.25 -4.63
N LYS A 102 22.94 5.47 -5.46
CA LYS A 102 22.83 5.36 -6.92
C LYS A 102 22.37 3.97 -7.37
N LYS A 103 22.92 2.90 -6.76
CA LYS A 103 22.51 1.51 -7.05
C LYS A 103 21.05 1.25 -6.63
N ILE A 104 20.64 1.76 -5.47
CA ILE A 104 19.25 1.67 -4.97
C ILE A 104 18.28 2.33 -5.95
N ASN A 105 18.56 3.57 -6.39
CA ASN A 105 17.72 4.30 -7.33
C ASN A 105 17.57 3.55 -8.67
N LYS A 106 18.68 3.00 -9.20
CA LYS A 106 18.65 2.19 -10.44
C LYS A 106 17.81 0.93 -10.27
N LYS A 107 17.86 0.28 -9.11
CA LYS A 107 17.02 -0.90 -8.81
C LYS A 107 15.55 -0.52 -8.69
N LYS A 108 15.22 0.59 -8.02
CA LYS A 108 13.85 1.11 -7.90
C LYS A 108 13.23 1.42 -9.27
N GLN A 109 13.96 2.10 -10.15
CA GLN A 109 13.49 2.41 -11.51
C GLN A 109 13.16 1.16 -12.34
N LYS A 110 13.87 0.05 -12.14
CA LYS A 110 13.57 -1.23 -12.82
C LYS A 110 12.33 -1.94 -12.27
N LEU A 111 11.97 -1.68 -11.01
CA LEU A 111 10.85 -2.34 -10.33
C LEU A 111 9.53 -1.60 -10.54
N LEU A 112 9.55 -0.27 -10.62
CA LEU A 112 8.36 0.57 -10.81
C LEU A 112 7.45 0.13 -11.98
N PRO A 113 7.97 -0.22 -13.19
CA PRO A 113 7.13 -0.61 -14.32
C PRO A 113 6.47 -1.98 -14.18
N ARG A 114 6.93 -2.83 -13.25
CA ARG A 114 6.44 -4.21 -13.08
C ARG A 114 5.21 -4.31 -12.18
N LEU A 115 4.66 -3.18 -11.76
CA LEU A 115 3.67 -3.08 -10.67
C LEU A 115 2.30 -2.59 -11.14
N THR A 116 2.04 -2.63 -12.44
CA THR A 116 0.70 -2.44 -12.99
C THR A 116 -0.17 -3.66 -12.68
N LEU A 117 -1.30 -3.42 -12.02
CA LEU A 117 -2.45 -4.34 -11.96
C LEU A 117 -3.07 -4.49 -13.36
#